data_AF-A0A971GR63-F1
#
_entry.id   AF-A0A971GR63-F1
#
_cell.length_a   1.000
_cell.length_b   1.000
_cell.length_c   1.000
_cell.angle_alpha   90.00
_cell.angle_beta   90.00
_cell.angle_gamma   90.00
#
_symmetry.space_group_name_H-M   'P 1'
#
loop_
_entity.id
_entity.type
_entity.pdbx_description
1 polymer ?
#
loop_
_entity_poly.entity_id
_entity_poly.type
_entity_poly.pdbx_seq_one_letter_code
_entity_poly.pdbx_strand_id
1 'polypeptide(L)'
;KLYLREPEYILTIHKELTIPNIEQYYIEVRDSSKLELLCRLIDAKDIRLGLVFCNTKKRVDELTLSLQGRGYSAEALHGDMKQSERTRVMTKFKQEKIDILVATDVAARGIDVNNIEAVFNYDIPSDEEYYVHRIGRTARAGKKGVSYSFVFGRDMYRLREIQKYSKTTILPMQPPKIADIEEVKLDAAVKRVVTMLEAGGYAKYDRVIEKVLIEAPEATTLDVASVLFKMAFGELDRSYEKTDFDDPKGKGFSVPKGKNYGKSKGKSYGGAKRKDFSYKDKKSFTDKTGKSKKSGKRTSAK
;
A
#
# COMPACT_ATOMS: atom_id res chain seq x y z
N LYS A 1 17.64 -22.67 45.41
CA LYS A 1 18.93 -22.58 44.67
C LYS A 1 18.88 -21.33 43.81
N LEU A 2 19.79 -20.38 44.02
CA LEU A 2 20.03 -19.28 43.08
C LEU A 2 20.85 -19.85 41.92
N TYR A 3 20.34 -19.72 40.69
CA TYR A 3 20.94 -20.34 39.50
C TYR A 3 22.11 -19.54 38.92
N LEU A 4 22.30 -18.30 39.37
CA LEU A 4 23.33 -17.39 38.89
C LEU A 4 24.27 -17.02 40.05
N ARG A 5 25.57 -16.99 39.77
CA ARG A 5 26.61 -16.43 40.63
C ARG A 5 27.23 -15.25 39.88
N GLU A 6 27.22 -14.07 40.50
CA GLU A 6 27.84 -12.83 39.97
C GLU A 6 27.54 -12.55 38.48
N PRO A 7 26.26 -12.43 38.08
CA PRO A 7 25.94 -12.14 36.70
C PRO A 7 26.38 -10.71 36.32
N GLU A 8 27.07 -10.58 35.19
CA GLU A 8 27.26 -9.29 34.55
C GLU A 8 26.00 -8.90 33.76
N TYR A 9 25.51 -7.70 34.01
CA TYR A 9 24.32 -7.16 33.34
C TYR A 9 24.74 -6.35 32.13
N ILE A 10 24.51 -6.88 30.93
CA ILE A 10 24.65 -6.12 29.68
C ILE A 10 23.30 -5.45 29.40
N LEU A 11 23.21 -4.16 29.75
CA LEU A 11 22.05 -3.32 29.42
C LEU A 11 22.30 -2.63 28.07
N THR A 12 21.68 -3.14 27.01
CA THR A 12 21.62 -2.44 25.72
C THR A 12 20.54 -1.36 25.75
N ILE A 13 20.94 -0.12 25.52
CA ILE A 13 20.02 1.01 25.37
C ILE A 13 19.12 0.69 24.17
N HIS A 14 17.81 0.54 24.38
CA HIS A 14 16.87 0.39 23.28
C HIS A 14 16.91 1.66 22.43
N LYS A 15 17.61 1.58 21.29
CA LYS A 15 17.57 2.59 20.23
C LYS A 15 16.09 2.79 19.87
N GLU A 16 15.65 4.04 19.73
CA GLU A 16 14.26 4.34 19.41
C GLU A 16 13.75 3.43 18.28
N LEU A 17 12.71 2.64 18.58
CA LEU A 17 12.06 1.68 17.67
C LEU A 17 11.19 2.39 16.62
N THR A 18 11.34 3.70 16.46
CA THR A 18 10.78 4.43 15.33
C THR A 18 11.55 3.99 14.09
N ILE A 19 11.00 3.04 13.34
CA ILE A 19 11.53 2.69 12.03
C ILE A 19 11.17 3.87 11.11
N PRO A 20 12.12 4.75 10.73
CA PRO A 20 11.82 5.83 9.83
C PRO A 20 11.38 5.25 8.47
N ASN A 21 10.45 5.93 7.79
CA ASN A 21 9.97 5.61 6.43
C ASN A 21 8.90 4.50 6.28
N ILE A 22 8.21 4.10 7.35
CA ILE A 22 7.01 3.26 7.24
C ILE A 22 5.75 4.08 7.57
N GLU A 23 4.85 4.23 6.60
CA GLU A 23 3.50 4.74 6.83
C GLU A 23 2.66 3.62 7.49
N GLN A 24 2.07 3.92 8.64
CA GLN A 24 1.37 2.92 9.45
C GLN A 24 -0.10 3.29 9.53
N TYR A 25 -0.97 2.39 9.06
CA TYR A 25 -2.41 2.54 9.08
C TYR A 25 -3.06 1.43 9.89
N TYR A 26 -4.16 1.76 10.56
CA TYR A 26 -5.10 0.77 11.07
C TYR A 26 -6.47 0.96 10.43
N ILE A 27 -7.15 -0.16 10.19
CA ILE A 27 -8.48 -0.18 9.61
C ILE A 27 -9.35 -1.06 10.52
N GLU A 28 -10.46 -0.50 10.98
CA GLU A 28 -11.41 -1.24 11.80
C GLU A 28 -12.28 -2.14 10.91
N VAL A 29 -12.27 -3.45 11.15
CA VAL A 29 -12.93 -4.42 10.27
C VAL A 29 -13.28 -5.71 11.02
N ARG A 30 -14.50 -6.21 10.87
CA ARG A 30 -14.89 -7.50 11.44
C ARG A 30 -14.12 -8.65 10.79
N ASP A 31 -13.95 -9.74 11.53
CA ASP A 31 -13.20 -10.90 11.05
C ASP A 31 -13.76 -11.46 9.73
N SER A 32 -15.09 -11.50 9.61
CA SER A 32 -15.82 -11.93 8.41
C SER A 32 -15.47 -11.13 7.16
N SER A 33 -15.05 -9.88 7.31
CA SER A 33 -14.84 -8.94 6.21
C SER A 33 -13.35 -8.65 5.97
N LYS A 34 -12.44 -9.23 6.76
CA LYS A 34 -10.99 -9.03 6.63
C LYS A 34 -10.43 -9.50 5.29
N LEU A 35 -10.91 -10.65 4.79
CA LEU A 35 -10.48 -11.19 3.50
C LEU A 35 -10.81 -10.20 2.38
N GLU A 36 -12.03 -9.67 2.42
CA GLU A 36 -12.50 -8.69 1.44
C GLU A 36 -11.69 -7.40 1.53
N LEU A 37 -11.46 -6.88 2.73
CA LEU A 37 -10.61 -5.70 2.92
C LEU A 37 -9.18 -5.91 2.38
N LEU A 38 -8.58 -7.08 2.63
CA LEU A 38 -7.24 -7.41 2.13
C LEU A 38 -7.21 -7.37 0.59
N CYS A 39 -8.15 -8.05 -0.06
CA CYS A 39 -8.30 -8.07 -1.52
C CYS A 39 -8.44 -6.64 -2.07
N ARG A 40 -9.31 -5.83 -1.45
CA ARG A 40 -9.52 -4.43 -1.85
C ARG A 40 -8.28 -3.58 -1.70
N LEU A 41 -7.51 -3.74 -0.62
CA LEU A 41 -6.27 -2.98 -0.44
C LEU A 41 -5.20 -3.38 -1.45
N ILE A 42 -5.06 -4.67 -1.74
CA ILE A 42 -4.11 -5.17 -2.75
C ILE A 42 -4.44 -4.56 -4.10
N ASP A 43 -5.70 -4.64 -4.53
CA ASP A 43 -6.11 -4.16 -5.85
C ASP A 43 -6.13 -2.61 -5.92
N ALA A 44 -6.64 -1.90 -4.90
CA ALA A 44 -6.71 -0.44 -4.87
C ALA A 44 -5.33 0.24 -4.89
N LYS A 45 -4.33 -0.43 -4.31
CA LYS A 45 -2.97 0.09 -4.20
C LYS A 45 -2.00 -0.56 -5.19
N ASP A 46 -2.50 -1.43 -6.07
CA ASP A 46 -1.71 -2.22 -7.02
C ASP A 46 -0.49 -2.87 -6.36
N ILE A 47 -0.68 -3.50 -5.20
CA ILE A 47 0.42 -4.11 -4.44
C ILE A 47 0.91 -5.36 -5.19
N ARG A 48 2.18 -5.34 -5.57
CA ARG A 48 2.86 -6.44 -6.29
C ARG A 48 3.74 -7.30 -5.40
N LEU A 49 4.18 -6.78 -4.25
CA LEU A 49 4.94 -7.58 -3.29
C LEU A 49 4.48 -7.31 -1.85
N GLY A 50 3.48 -8.09 -1.41
CA GLY A 50 2.85 -7.98 -0.10
C GLY A 50 3.22 -9.12 0.85
N LEU A 51 3.40 -8.79 2.13
CA LEU A 51 3.57 -9.77 3.21
C LEU A 51 2.41 -9.67 4.21
N VAL A 52 1.65 -10.75 4.35
CA VAL A 52 0.47 -10.84 5.20
C VAL A 52 0.78 -11.70 6.42
N PHE A 53 0.56 -11.15 7.61
CA PHE A 53 0.79 -11.83 8.88
C PHE A 53 -0.50 -12.31 9.54
N CYS A 54 -0.55 -13.60 9.83
CA CYS A 54 -1.59 -14.24 10.64
C CYS A 54 -0.99 -14.81 11.93
N ASN A 55 -1.78 -14.87 12.99
CA ASN A 55 -1.29 -15.36 14.30
C ASN A 55 -1.16 -16.88 14.37
N THR A 56 -1.85 -17.64 13.51
CA THR A 56 -1.85 -19.11 13.54
C THR A 56 -1.57 -19.71 12.18
N LYS A 57 -0.95 -20.89 12.16
CA LYS A 57 -0.67 -21.67 10.93
C LYS A 57 -1.94 -22.00 10.15
N LYS A 58 -3.00 -22.44 10.85
CA LYS A 58 -4.29 -22.78 10.24
C LYS A 58 -4.86 -21.59 9.46
N ARG A 59 -4.76 -20.40 10.03
CA ARG A 59 -5.24 -19.16 9.40
C ARG A 59 -4.37 -18.70 8.24
N VAL A 60 -3.08 -19.03 8.25
CA VAL A 60 -2.21 -18.85 7.08
C VAL A 60 -2.70 -19.73 5.92
N ASP A 61 -2.99 -21.01 6.18
CA ASP A 61 -3.46 -21.94 5.13
C ASP A 61 -4.84 -21.53 4.58
N GLU A 62 -5.80 -21.27 5.47
CA GLU A 62 -7.16 -20.85 5.09
C GLU A 62 -7.14 -19.56 4.26
N LEU A 63 -6.35 -18.57 4.69
CA LEU A 63 -6.25 -17.30 3.96
C LEU A 63 -5.57 -17.49 2.60
N THR A 64 -4.51 -18.30 2.53
CA THR A 64 -3.79 -18.58 1.28
C THR A 64 -4.72 -19.23 0.26
N LEU A 65 -5.47 -20.27 0.66
CA LEU A 65 -6.45 -20.93 -0.21
C LEU A 65 -7.54 -19.96 -0.67
N SER A 66 -8.04 -19.10 0.24
CA SER A 66 -9.06 -18.10 -0.10
C SER A 66 -8.56 -17.07 -1.12
N LEU A 67 -7.31 -16.61 -0.97
CA LEU A 67 -6.67 -15.69 -1.90
C LEU A 67 -6.45 -16.35 -3.27
N GLN A 68 -5.94 -17.58 -3.29
CA GLN A 68 -5.75 -18.35 -4.53
C GLN A 68 -7.09 -18.59 -5.25
N GLY A 69 -8.15 -18.93 -4.51
CA GLY A 69 -9.50 -19.09 -5.06
C GLY A 69 -10.07 -17.80 -5.69
N ARG A 70 -9.59 -16.63 -5.25
CA ARG A 70 -9.90 -15.31 -5.84
C ARG A 70 -8.89 -14.86 -6.91
N GLY A 71 -8.00 -15.76 -7.34
CA GLY A 71 -7.03 -15.53 -8.41
C GLY A 71 -5.83 -14.67 -8.01
N TYR A 72 -5.51 -14.55 -6.72
CA TYR A 72 -4.28 -13.89 -6.28
C TYR A 72 -3.11 -14.88 -6.29
N SER A 73 -1.94 -14.40 -6.73
CA SER A 73 -0.70 -15.16 -6.66
C SER A 73 -0.17 -15.17 -5.22
N ALA A 74 -0.70 -16.09 -4.40
CA ALA A 74 -0.41 -16.18 -2.98
C ALA A 74 0.18 -17.55 -2.59
N GLU A 75 1.13 -17.59 -1.66
CA GLU A 75 1.65 -18.83 -1.03
C GLU A 75 1.79 -18.68 0.49
N ALA A 76 1.74 -19.81 1.19
CA ALA A 76 1.85 -19.91 2.65
C ALA A 76 3.31 -20.05 3.12
N LEU A 77 3.61 -19.53 4.32
CA LEU A 77 4.86 -19.75 5.03
C LEU A 77 4.65 -19.88 6.55
N HIS A 78 4.65 -21.12 7.06
CA HIS A 78 4.53 -21.40 8.49
C HIS A 78 5.45 -22.56 8.93
N GLY A 79 5.47 -22.85 10.24
CA GLY A 79 6.44 -23.78 10.85
C GLY A 79 6.26 -25.26 10.50
N ASP A 80 5.04 -25.68 10.15
CA ASP A 80 4.74 -27.08 9.81
C ASP A 80 5.16 -27.47 8.38
N MET A 81 5.54 -26.50 7.54
CA MET A 81 5.98 -26.77 6.17
C MET A 81 7.34 -27.47 6.14
N LYS A 82 7.53 -28.35 5.16
CA LYS A 82 8.84 -28.98 4.95
C LYS A 82 9.87 -27.93 4.54
N GLN A 83 11.11 -28.13 4.93
CA GLN A 83 12.19 -27.18 4.61
C GLN A 83 12.37 -26.97 3.09
N SER A 84 12.13 -28.00 2.28
CA SER A 84 12.14 -27.91 0.81
C SER A 84 11.02 -27.00 0.27
N GLU A 85 9.81 -27.11 0.81
CA GLU A 85 8.66 -26.25 0.46
C GLU A 85 8.92 -24.81 0.87
N ARG A 86 9.40 -24.59 2.10
CA ARG A 86 9.81 -23.27 2.59
C ARG A 86 10.82 -22.61 1.66
N THR A 87 11.84 -23.36 1.24
CA THR A 87 12.89 -22.87 0.32
C THR A 87 12.31 -22.51 -1.05
N ARG A 88 11.40 -23.34 -1.58
CA ARG A 88 10.72 -23.09 -2.86
C ARG A 88 9.88 -21.82 -2.80
N VAL A 89 9.01 -21.69 -1.80
CA VAL A 89 8.14 -20.51 -1.63
C VAL A 89 8.98 -19.25 -1.47
N MET A 90 10.01 -19.28 -0.62
CA MET A 90 10.90 -18.14 -0.42
C MET A 90 11.66 -17.77 -1.70
N THR A 91 12.07 -18.74 -2.51
CA THR A 91 12.72 -18.48 -3.80
C THR A 91 11.76 -17.79 -4.76
N LYS A 92 10.51 -18.27 -4.85
CA LYS A 92 9.48 -17.63 -5.69
C LYS A 92 9.21 -16.19 -5.25
N PHE A 93 9.07 -15.95 -3.95
CA PHE A 93 8.80 -14.62 -3.41
C PHE A 93 9.97 -13.65 -3.65
N LYS A 94 11.21 -14.10 -3.44
CA LYS A 94 12.42 -13.32 -3.75
C LYS A 94 12.56 -12.98 -5.23
N GLN A 95 12.06 -13.85 -6.11
CA GLN A 95 12.06 -13.67 -7.55
C GLN A 95 10.82 -12.94 -8.07
N GLU A 96 9.96 -12.43 -7.18
CA GLU A 96 8.72 -11.72 -7.54
C GLU A 96 7.80 -12.57 -8.46
N LYS A 97 7.87 -13.91 -8.31
CA LYS A 97 7.01 -14.87 -9.03
C LYS A 97 5.68 -15.10 -8.34
N ILE A 98 5.58 -14.69 -7.08
CA ILE A 98 4.35 -14.64 -6.31
C ILE A 98 4.24 -13.26 -5.69
N ASP A 99 3.04 -12.73 -5.65
CA ASP A 99 2.80 -11.35 -5.25
C ASP A 99 2.59 -11.26 -3.73
N ILE A 100 1.92 -12.25 -3.16
CA ILE A 100 1.49 -12.25 -1.75
C ILE A 100 2.09 -13.45 -1.01
N LEU A 101 2.81 -13.16 0.07
CA LEU A 101 3.25 -14.19 1.02
C LEU A 101 2.41 -14.09 2.29
N VAL A 102 1.76 -15.18 2.69
CA VAL A 102 1.00 -15.26 3.95
C VAL A 102 1.82 -16.05 4.96
N ALA A 103 2.09 -15.49 6.13
CA ALA A 103 3.05 -16.07 7.07
C ALA A 103 2.68 -15.90 8.55
N THR A 104 3.29 -16.75 9.39
CA THR A 104 3.35 -16.55 10.85
C THR A 104 4.64 -15.85 11.26
N ASP A 105 4.66 -15.23 12.44
CA ASP A 105 5.85 -14.52 12.98
C ASP A 105 7.11 -15.39 12.99
N VAL A 106 6.98 -16.62 13.49
CA VAL A 106 8.11 -17.56 13.63
C VAL A 106 8.69 -17.90 12.27
N ALA A 107 7.84 -18.13 11.27
CA ALA A 107 8.30 -18.54 9.95
C ALA A 107 8.84 -17.37 9.13
N ALA A 108 8.40 -16.14 9.41
CA ALA A 108 8.84 -14.92 8.73
C ALA A 108 10.10 -14.28 9.33
N ARG A 109 10.55 -14.72 10.51
CA ARG A 109 11.86 -14.32 11.05
C ARG A 109 12.95 -14.70 10.06
N GLY A 110 13.84 -13.76 9.75
CA GLY A 110 14.91 -13.97 8.78
C GLY A 110 14.47 -13.92 7.31
N ILE A 111 13.23 -13.51 7.00
CA ILE A 111 12.90 -13.10 5.63
C ILE A 111 13.79 -11.92 5.27
N ASP A 112 14.67 -12.16 4.30
CA ASP A 112 15.53 -11.17 3.67
C ASP A 112 15.07 -10.93 2.23
N VAL A 113 14.12 -9.99 2.10
CA VAL A 113 13.52 -9.56 0.83
C VAL A 113 13.51 -8.04 0.86
N ASN A 114 14.19 -7.42 -0.11
CA ASN A 114 14.46 -5.98 -0.09
C ASN A 114 13.29 -5.11 -0.59
N ASN A 115 12.29 -5.71 -1.25
CA ASN A 115 11.26 -5.00 -2.02
C ASN A 115 9.83 -5.17 -1.50
N ILE A 116 9.61 -5.61 -0.26
CA ILE A 116 8.24 -5.75 0.26
C ILE A 116 7.59 -4.36 0.30
N GLU A 117 6.56 -4.13 -0.51
CA GLU A 117 5.88 -2.84 -0.67
C GLU A 117 4.95 -2.57 0.51
N ALA A 118 4.20 -3.60 0.91
CA ALA A 118 3.21 -3.52 1.96
C ALA A 118 3.28 -4.69 2.92
N VAL A 119 3.13 -4.39 4.21
CA VAL A 119 2.93 -5.38 5.27
C VAL A 119 1.49 -5.30 5.77
N PHE A 120 0.79 -6.43 5.78
CA PHE A 120 -0.57 -6.53 6.32
C PHE A 120 -0.55 -7.31 7.62
N ASN A 121 -0.88 -6.67 8.74
CA ASN A 121 -1.21 -7.36 9.97
C ASN A 121 -2.68 -7.79 9.90
N TYR A 122 -2.93 -8.91 9.22
CA TYR A 122 -4.28 -9.47 9.07
C TYR A 122 -4.88 -9.84 10.44
N ASP A 123 -4.02 -10.35 11.32
CA ASP A 123 -4.27 -10.40 12.75
C ASP A 123 -3.29 -9.48 13.45
N ILE A 124 -3.78 -8.62 14.35
CA ILE A 124 -2.88 -7.82 15.20
C ILE A 124 -2.03 -8.78 16.05
N PRO A 125 -0.70 -8.56 16.17
CA PRO A 125 0.12 -9.38 17.03
C PRO A 125 -0.29 -9.22 18.49
N SER A 126 -0.09 -10.29 19.27
CA SER A 126 -0.34 -10.27 20.71
C SER A 126 0.71 -9.50 21.50
N ASP A 127 1.87 -9.23 20.90
CA ASP A 127 3.03 -8.61 21.51
C ASP A 127 3.53 -7.46 20.62
N GLU A 128 3.87 -6.35 21.25
CA GLU A 128 4.38 -5.13 20.64
C GLU A 128 5.71 -5.31 19.89
N GLU A 129 6.59 -6.20 20.34
CA GLU A 129 7.87 -6.49 19.69
C GLU A 129 7.63 -7.22 18.35
N TYR A 130 6.64 -8.12 18.32
CA TYR A 130 6.22 -8.75 17.07
C TYR A 130 5.72 -7.71 16.07
N TYR A 131 4.96 -6.71 16.51
CA TYR A 131 4.51 -5.65 15.61
C TYR A 131 5.67 -4.96 14.90
N VAL A 132 6.69 -4.53 15.65
CA VAL A 132 7.86 -3.86 15.08
C VAL A 132 8.60 -4.79 14.10
N HIS A 133 8.75 -6.07 14.45
CA HIS A 133 9.40 -7.05 13.58
C HIS A 133 8.64 -7.36 12.28
N ARG A 134 7.30 -7.29 12.32
CA ARG A 134 6.43 -7.46 11.14
C ARG A 134 6.57 -6.28 10.21
N ILE A 135 6.38 -5.06 10.69
CA ILE A 135 6.43 -3.87 9.82
C ILE A 135 7.86 -3.61 9.31
N GLY A 136 8.90 -3.97 10.07
CA GLY A 136 10.30 -3.92 9.62
C GLY A 136 10.66 -4.87 8.47
N ARG A 137 9.68 -5.60 7.90
CA ARG A 137 9.85 -6.36 6.66
C ARG A 137 9.73 -5.47 5.42
N THR A 138 9.08 -4.31 5.50
CA THR A 138 9.05 -3.29 4.43
C THR A 138 10.07 -2.17 4.72
N ALA A 139 10.10 -1.13 3.86
CA ALA A 139 10.96 0.05 3.95
C ALA A 139 12.46 -0.25 4.11
N ARG A 140 12.94 -1.33 3.46
CA ARG A 140 14.36 -1.65 3.42
C ARG A 140 15.09 -0.85 2.35
N ALA A 141 16.40 -0.72 2.51
CA ALA A 141 17.29 -0.03 1.57
C ALA A 141 16.86 1.42 1.21
N GLY A 142 16.26 2.15 2.16
CA GLY A 142 15.89 3.56 1.98
C GLY A 142 14.59 3.80 1.21
N LYS A 143 13.86 2.75 0.83
CA LYS A 143 12.52 2.87 0.21
C LYS A 143 11.47 3.21 1.26
N LYS A 144 10.37 3.86 0.82
CA LYS A 144 9.16 3.99 1.64
C LYS A 144 8.46 2.64 1.71
N GLY A 145 7.90 2.32 2.86
CA GLY A 145 7.04 1.15 3.07
C GLY A 145 5.71 1.56 3.66
N VAL A 146 4.71 0.71 3.49
CA VAL A 146 3.40 0.89 4.13
C VAL A 146 3.03 -0.34 4.95
N SER A 147 2.33 -0.12 6.05
CA SER A 147 1.74 -1.20 6.83
C SER A 147 0.27 -0.93 7.12
N TYR A 148 -0.53 -1.98 7.02
CA TYR A 148 -1.96 -1.97 7.29
C TYR A 148 -2.27 -2.95 8.41
N SER A 149 -2.92 -2.48 9.47
CA SER A 149 -3.33 -3.32 10.60
C SER A 149 -4.83 -3.44 10.70
N PHE A 150 -5.32 -4.68 10.64
CA PHE A 150 -6.75 -4.96 10.80
C PHE A 150 -7.06 -5.16 12.27
N VAL A 151 -8.00 -4.36 12.77
CA VAL A 151 -8.36 -4.34 14.19
C VAL A 151 -9.87 -4.37 14.36
N PHE A 152 -10.35 -5.01 15.42
CA PHE A 152 -11.74 -4.93 15.82
C PHE A 152 -11.89 -5.18 17.32
N GLY A 153 -12.81 -4.46 17.97
CA GLY A 153 -13.16 -4.69 19.37
C GLY A 153 -11.94 -4.70 20.31
N ARG A 154 -11.54 -5.88 20.82
CA ARG A 154 -10.42 -6.01 21.76
C ARG A 154 -9.06 -5.66 21.16
N ASP A 155 -8.89 -5.79 19.85
CA ASP A 155 -7.64 -5.45 19.17
C ASP A 155 -7.30 -3.96 19.27
N MET A 156 -8.30 -3.11 19.51
CA MET A 156 -8.09 -1.68 19.75
C MET A 156 -7.32 -1.38 21.03
N TYR A 157 -7.33 -2.27 22.02
CA TYR A 157 -6.50 -2.14 23.22
C TYR A 157 -5.04 -2.46 22.88
N ARG A 158 -4.80 -3.56 22.17
CA ARG A 158 -3.46 -3.96 21.69
C ARG A 158 -2.84 -2.89 20.81
N LEU A 159 -3.61 -2.32 19.89
CA LEU A 159 -3.15 -1.22 19.03
C LEU A 159 -2.66 0.00 19.86
N ARG A 160 -3.32 0.30 20.98
CA ARG A 160 -2.88 1.38 21.88
C ARG A 160 -1.59 1.03 22.61
N GLU A 161 -1.43 -0.22 23.05
CA GLU A 161 -0.20 -0.70 23.67
C GLU A 161 0.98 -0.65 22.70
N ILE A 162 0.77 -1.13 21.46
CA ILE A 162 1.74 -1.05 20.36
C ILE A 162 2.19 0.39 20.13
N GLN A 163 1.26 1.34 19.95
CA GLN A 163 1.60 2.75 19.74
C GLN A 163 2.37 3.36 20.91
N LYS A 164 2.04 2.96 22.14
CA LYS A 164 2.73 3.43 23.35
C LYS A 164 4.15 2.88 23.43
N TYR A 165 4.34 1.62 23.05
CA TYR A 165 5.64 0.95 23.04
C TYR A 165 6.55 1.48 21.92
N SER A 166 6.06 1.53 20.69
CA SER A 166 6.81 1.99 19.52
C SER A 166 7.04 3.50 19.51
N LYS A 167 6.27 4.24 20.32
CA LYS A 167 6.19 5.71 20.31
C LYS A 167 5.83 6.26 18.92
N THR A 168 5.08 5.48 18.13
CA THR A 168 4.56 5.88 16.82
C THR A 168 3.04 6.06 16.86
N THR A 169 2.53 6.91 15.97
CA THR A 169 1.08 6.99 15.72
C THR A 169 0.75 6.12 14.52
N ILE A 170 -0.22 5.22 14.69
CA ILE A 170 -0.79 4.42 13.61
C ILE A 170 -2.08 5.12 13.19
N LEU A 171 -2.15 5.58 11.96
CA LEU A 171 -3.21 6.46 11.49
C LEU A 171 -4.47 5.66 11.13
N PRO A 172 -5.67 6.13 11.49
CA PRO A 172 -6.90 5.51 11.00
C PRO A 172 -6.99 5.66 9.49
N MET A 173 -7.41 4.59 8.81
CA MET A 173 -7.73 4.59 7.39
C MET A 173 -9.12 3.98 7.17
N GLN A 174 -9.86 4.54 6.22
CA GLN A 174 -11.13 3.96 5.79
C GLN A 174 -10.87 2.83 4.77
N PRO A 175 -11.66 1.74 4.79
CA PRO A 175 -11.64 0.74 3.73
C PRO A 175 -11.81 1.37 2.34
N PRO A 176 -11.03 0.93 1.33
CA PRO A 176 -11.27 1.33 -0.05
C PRO A 176 -12.69 0.94 -0.50
N LYS A 177 -13.39 1.86 -1.16
CA LYS A 177 -14.71 1.55 -1.72
C LYS A 177 -14.53 0.77 -3.03
N ILE A 178 -15.54 -0.02 -3.37
CA ILE A 178 -15.57 -0.76 -4.64
C ILE A 178 -15.39 0.19 -5.83
N ALA A 179 -16.11 1.31 -5.83
CA ALA A 179 -16.02 2.33 -6.89
C ALA A 179 -14.60 2.89 -7.05
N ASP A 180 -13.88 3.11 -5.94
CA ASP A 180 -12.51 3.64 -6.00
C ASP A 180 -11.56 2.62 -6.66
N ILE A 181 -11.82 1.32 -6.48
CA ILE A 181 -11.01 0.25 -7.08
C ILE A 181 -11.32 0.11 -8.57
N GLU A 182 -12.59 0.18 -8.94
CA GLU A 182 -13.03 0.20 -10.34
C GLU A 182 -12.35 1.35 -11.10
N GLU A 183 -12.33 2.55 -10.50
CA GLU A 183 -11.65 3.72 -11.08
C GLU A 183 -10.14 3.47 -11.28
N VAL A 184 -9.43 2.94 -10.28
CA VAL A 184 -8.00 2.61 -10.39
C VAL A 184 -7.73 1.60 -11.51
N LYS A 185 -8.59 0.59 -11.65
CA LYS A 185 -8.46 -0.44 -12.69
C LYS A 185 -8.73 0.12 -14.08
N LEU A 186 -9.75 0.96 -14.22
CA LEU A 186 -10.05 1.65 -15.47
C LEU A 186 -8.88 2.55 -15.89
N ASP A 187 -8.30 3.30 -14.95
CA ASP A 187 -7.13 4.13 -15.21
C ASP A 187 -5.92 3.30 -15.68
N ALA A 188 -5.69 2.13 -15.08
CA ALA A 188 -4.63 1.22 -15.51
C ALA A 188 -4.90 0.67 -16.93
N ALA A 189 -6.15 0.32 -17.24
CA ALA A 189 -6.55 -0.14 -18.56
C ALA A 189 -6.37 0.96 -19.62
N VAL A 190 -6.78 2.19 -19.32
CA VAL A 190 -6.59 3.36 -20.18
C VAL A 190 -5.11 3.58 -20.46
N LYS A 191 -4.24 3.57 -19.43
CA LYS A 191 -2.79 3.70 -19.62
C LYS A 191 -2.24 2.63 -20.55
N ARG A 192 -2.68 1.37 -20.41
CA ARG A 192 -2.27 0.27 -21.28
C ARG A 192 -2.68 0.50 -22.74
N VAL A 193 -3.91 0.96 -22.97
CA VAL A 193 -4.39 1.29 -24.33
C VAL A 193 -3.55 2.41 -24.93
N VAL A 194 -3.29 3.49 -24.18
CA VAL A 194 -2.47 4.63 -24.63
C VAL A 194 -1.07 4.16 -25.02
N THR A 195 -0.39 3.38 -24.17
CA THR A 195 0.95 2.84 -24.49
C THR A 195 0.96 1.99 -25.76
N MET A 196 -0.10 1.20 -26.01
CA MET A 196 -0.20 0.38 -27.22
C MET A 196 -0.46 1.22 -28.47
N LEU A 197 -1.23 2.31 -28.35
CA LEU A 197 -1.43 3.27 -29.45
C LEU A 197 -0.10 3.94 -29.82
N GLU A 198 0.70 4.33 -28.84
CA GLU A 198 2.03 4.92 -29.05
C GLU A 198 3.01 3.93 -29.71
N ALA A 199 2.93 2.64 -29.35
CA ALA A 199 3.77 1.59 -29.94
C ALA A 199 3.40 1.27 -31.41
N GLY A 200 2.19 1.61 -31.84
CA GLY A 200 1.72 1.36 -33.20
C GLY A 200 1.43 -0.12 -33.49
N GLY A 201 1.48 -0.52 -34.77
CA GLY A 201 1.29 -1.91 -35.19
C GLY A 201 -0.15 -2.43 -35.14
N TYR A 202 -1.12 -1.56 -34.84
CA TYR A 202 -2.54 -1.91 -34.77
C TYR A 202 -3.29 -1.81 -36.11
N ALA A 203 -2.74 -1.11 -37.11
CA ALA A 203 -3.40 -0.91 -38.42
C ALA A 203 -3.76 -2.22 -39.16
N LYS A 204 -3.05 -3.32 -38.86
CA LYS A 204 -3.39 -4.66 -39.39
C LYS A 204 -4.74 -5.18 -38.91
N TYR A 205 -5.29 -4.61 -37.83
CA TYR A 205 -6.59 -4.99 -37.27
C TYR A 205 -7.74 -4.17 -37.87
N ASP A 206 -7.48 -3.13 -38.66
CA ASP A 206 -8.53 -2.26 -39.23
C ASP A 206 -9.53 -3.09 -40.05
N ARG A 207 -9.03 -4.01 -40.89
CA ARG A 207 -9.86 -4.94 -41.68
C ARG A 207 -10.76 -5.84 -40.83
N VAL A 208 -10.32 -6.17 -39.62
CA VAL A 208 -11.11 -6.98 -38.68
C VAL A 208 -12.26 -6.15 -38.14
N ILE A 209 -12.01 -4.89 -37.75
CA ILE A 209 -13.04 -3.97 -37.28
C ILE A 209 -14.05 -3.66 -38.39
N GLU A 210 -13.59 -3.41 -39.61
CA GLU A 210 -14.45 -3.23 -40.79
C GLU A 210 -15.38 -4.42 -41.00
N LYS A 211 -14.86 -5.65 -40.89
CA LYS A 211 -15.67 -6.86 -41.00
C LYS A 211 -16.75 -6.94 -39.91
N VAL A 212 -16.43 -6.57 -38.67
CA VAL A 212 -17.42 -6.53 -37.59
C VAL A 212 -18.54 -5.53 -37.89
N LEU A 213 -18.21 -4.36 -38.43
CA LEU A 213 -19.21 -3.34 -38.80
C LEU A 213 -20.08 -3.77 -39.99
N ILE A 214 -19.54 -4.59 -40.91
CA ILE A 214 -20.34 -5.19 -41.99
C ILE A 214 -21.34 -6.21 -41.44
N GLU A 215 -20.92 -7.02 -40.47
CA GLU A 215 -21.78 -8.02 -39.83
C GLU A 215 -22.80 -7.40 -38.85
N ALA A 216 -22.49 -6.23 -38.29
CA ALA A 216 -23.36 -5.45 -37.40
C ALA A 216 -23.51 -3.99 -37.88
N PRO A 217 -24.33 -3.73 -38.93
CA PRO A 217 -24.43 -2.40 -39.56
C PRO A 217 -24.91 -1.27 -38.66
N GLU A 218 -25.65 -1.60 -37.59
CA GLU A 218 -26.18 -0.63 -36.62
C GLU A 218 -25.15 -0.23 -35.55
N ALA A 219 -24.02 -0.95 -35.47
CA ALA A 219 -22.99 -0.68 -34.47
C ALA A 219 -22.05 0.44 -34.93
N THR A 220 -21.68 1.34 -34.02
CA THR A 220 -20.64 2.33 -34.27
C THR A 220 -19.24 1.77 -33.98
N THR A 221 -18.19 2.43 -34.45
CA THR A 221 -16.81 2.12 -34.06
C THR A 221 -16.61 2.19 -32.54
N LEU A 222 -17.33 3.08 -31.86
CA LEU A 222 -17.31 3.19 -30.40
C LEU A 222 -17.95 1.99 -29.71
N ASP A 223 -19.04 1.44 -30.26
CA ASP A 223 -19.68 0.25 -29.72
C ASP A 223 -18.75 -0.97 -29.85
N VAL A 224 -18.12 -1.14 -31.01
CA VAL A 224 -17.12 -2.19 -31.23
C VAL A 224 -15.93 -2.02 -30.28
N ALA A 225 -15.41 -0.79 -30.12
CA ALA A 225 -14.34 -0.50 -29.18
C ALA A 225 -14.73 -0.81 -27.72
N SER A 226 -15.97 -0.49 -27.33
CA SER A 226 -16.50 -0.77 -25.99
C SER A 226 -16.64 -2.27 -25.73
N VAL A 227 -17.10 -3.03 -26.71
CA VAL A 227 -17.18 -4.51 -26.62
C VAL A 227 -15.78 -5.11 -26.54
N LEU A 228 -14.84 -4.69 -27.39
CA LEU A 228 -13.46 -5.17 -27.34
C LEU A 228 -12.78 -4.79 -26.02
N PHE A 229 -13.04 -3.59 -25.51
CA PHE A 229 -12.56 -3.17 -24.19
C PHE A 229 -13.15 -4.08 -23.10
N LYS A 230 -14.46 -4.35 -23.13
CA LYS A 230 -15.11 -5.31 -22.22
C LYS A 230 -14.54 -6.72 -22.36
N MET A 231 -14.17 -7.17 -23.55
CA MET A 231 -13.54 -8.49 -23.74
C MET A 231 -12.11 -8.53 -23.19
N ALA A 232 -11.33 -7.47 -23.42
CA ALA A 232 -9.94 -7.40 -23.00
C ALA A 232 -9.76 -7.11 -21.50
N PHE A 233 -10.71 -6.40 -20.91
CA PHE A 233 -10.63 -5.88 -19.55
C PHE A 233 -11.82 -6.30 -18.67
N GLY A 234 -12.77 -7.08 -19.17
CA GLY A 234 -13.94 -7.53 -18.39
C GLY A 234 -13.59 -8.43 -17.22
N GLU A 235 -12.43 -9.09 -17.25
CA GLU A 235 -11.88 -9.84 -16.11
C GLU A 235 -11.29 -8.93 -15.01
N LEU A 236 -11.11 -7.62 -15.28
CA LEU A 236 -10.74 -6.67 -14.22
C LEU A 236 -11.87 -6.54 -13.18
N ASP A 237 -13.11 -6.92 -13.52
CA ASP A 237 -14.18 -7.12 -12.54
C ASP A 237 -13.94 -8.40 -11.72
N ARG A 238 -12.96 -8.35 -10.81
CA ARG A 238 -13.03 -9.21 -9.62
C ARG A 238 -14.31 -8.83 -8.89
N SER A 239 -15.20 -9.80 -8.68
CA SER A 239 -16.42 -9.58 -7.93
C SER A 239 -16.09 -9.25 -6.48
N TYR A 240 -16.18 -7.97 -6.10
CA TYR A 240 -16.07 -7.53 -4.72
C TYR A 240 -17.41 -7.78 -4.01
N GLU A 241 -17.34 -8.40 -2.84
CA GLU A 241 -18.51 -8.62 -2.02
C GLU A 241 -18.82 -7.34 -1.25
N LYS A 242 -20.11 -6.96 -1.16
CA LYS A 242 -20.53 -5.92 -0.23
C LYS A 242 -20.40 -6.44 1.20
N THR A 243 -19.84 -5.62 2.06
CA THR A 243 -19.55 -5.96 3.46
C THR A 243 -20.18 -4.98 4.43
N ASP A 244 -19.94 -5.20 5.72
CA ASP A 244 -20.38 -4.33 6.80
C ASP A 244 -19.77 -2.91 6.74
N PHE A 245 -18.61 -2.73 6.09
CA PHE A 245 -18.00 -1.42 5.91
C PHE A 245 -18.47 -0.68 4.64
N ASP A 246 -19.35 -1.28 3.83
CA ASP A 246 -19.99 -0.62 2.69
C ASP A 246 -21.38 -0.04 3.04
N ASP A 247 -21.96 -0.39 4.20
CA ASP A 247 -23.28 0.07 4.60
C ASP A 247 -23.22 1.47 5.25
N PRO A 248 -23.79 2.51 4.61
CA PRO A 248 -23.84 3.86 5.18
C PRO A 248 -24.75 3.97 6.42
N LYS A 249 -25.66 3.00 6.65
CA LYS A 249 -26.57 2.94 7.80
C LYS A 249 -26.10 2.00 8.92
N GLY A 250 -25.11 1.16 8.66
CA GLY A 250 -24.33 0.54 9.72
C GLY A 250 -23.79 1.66 10.62
N LYS A 251 -23.51 1.38 11.90
CA LYS A 251 -22.69 2.31 12.70
C LYS A 251 -21.32 2.38 12.02
N GLY A 252 -21.19 3.22 10.99
CA GLY A 252 -19.97 3.41 10.24
C GLY A 252 -18.87 3.65 11.24
N PHE A 253 -17.77 2.91 11.09
CA PHE A 253 -16.66 2.93 12.02
C PHE A 253 -16.22 4.38 12.20
N SER A 254 -16.60 4.94 13.35
CA SER A 254 -16.44 6.35 13.61
C SER A 254 -14.95 6.56 13.80
N VAL A 255 -14.27 7.16 12.83
CA VAL A 255 -12.93 7.68 13.06
C VAL A 255 -13.06 8.55 14.31
N PRO A 256 -12.35 8.25 15.41
CA PRO A 256 -12.41 9.10 16.58
C PRO A 256 -11.99 10.49 16.12
N LYS A 257 -12.91 11.47 16.17
CA LYS A 257 -12.56 12.88 15.98
C LYS A 257 -11.38 13.14 16.90
N GLY A 258 -10.23 13.47 16.32
CA GLY A 258 -8.97 13.59 17.04
C GLY A 258 -9.18 14.38 18.33
N LYS A 259 -8.94 13.74 19.48
CA LYS A 259 -8.80 14.47 20.73
C LYS A 259 -7.63 15.41 20.52
N ASN A 260 -7.89 16.71 20.62
CA ASN A 260 -6.87 17.75 20.73
C ASN A 260 -5.78 17.27 21.69
N TYR A 261 -4.64 16.84 21.17
CA TYR A 261 -3.44 16.73 21.97
C TYR A 261 -3.15 18.13 22.51
N GLY A 262 -3.15 18.23 23.84
CA GLY A 262 -3.19 19.49 24.56
C GLY A 262 -2.18 20.50 24.03
N LYS A 263 -2.66 21.73 23.81
CA LYS A 263 -1.83 22.93 23.81
C LYS A 263 -0.97 22.92 25.06
N SER A 264 0.28 22.53 24.93
CA SER A 264 1.31 22.85 25.91
C SER A 264 1.35 24.37 26.05
N LYS A 265 1.16 24.86 27.28
CA LYS A 265 1.29 26.27 27.65
C LYS A 265 2.76 26.70 27.46
N GLY A 266 3.10 27.12 26.24
CA GLY A 266 4.32 27.85 25.94
C GLY A 266 4.12 29.33 26.23
N LYS A 267 4.96 29.88 27.10
CA LYS A 267 4.97 31.28 27.55
C LYS A 267 5.01 32.26 26.38
N SER A 268 4.17 33.28 26.49
CA SER A 268 4.08 34.45 25.62
C SER A 268 5.41 35.22 25.60
N TYR A 269 5.96 35.43 24.41
CA TYR A 269 6.86 36.55 24.11
C TYR A 269 6.27 37.33 22.95
N GLY A 270 6.34 38.66 23.07
CA GLY A 270 5.45 39.61 22.43
C GLY A 270 5.58 39.76 20.92
N GLY A 271 4.44 40.08 20.33
CA GLY A 271 4.26 41.23 19.42
C GLY A 271 4.96 41.22 18.07
N ALA A 272 4.20 40.93 17.01
CA ALA A 272 4.18 41.75 15.80
C ALA A 272 2.92 41.44 14.98
N LYS A 273 2.03 42.44 14.83
CA LYS A 273 0.89 42.40 13.91
C LYS A 273 1.40 42.30 12.47
N ARG A 274 0.90 41.33 11.69
CA ARG A 274 0.96 41.40 10.22
C ARG A 274 -0.44 41.20 9.65
N LYS A 275 -0.80 42.19 8.82
CA LYS A 275 -2.06 42.38 8.13
C LYS A 275 -2.26 41.34 7.04
N ASP A 276 -3.51 40.98 6.83
CA ASP A 276 -4.03 40.20 5.71
C ASP A 276 -3.57 40.75 4.36
N PHE A 277 -3.14 39.87 3.48
CA PHE A 277 -3.05 40.16 2.04
C PHE A 277 -3.73 39.03 1.27
N SER A 278 -4.88 39.37 0.69
CA SER A 278 -5.62 38.54 -0.24
C SER A 278 -4.93 38.56 -1.60
N TYR A 279 -4.94 37.40 -2.25
CA TYR A 279 -4.39 37.19 -3.58
C TYR A 279 -5.43 37.60 -4.62
N LYS A 280 -5.19 38.71 -5.35
CA LYS A 280 -5.90 39.05 -6.57
C LYS A 280 -4.93 39.65 -7.59
N ASP A 281 -4.89 39.00 -8.75
CA ASP A 281 -4.66 39.48 -10.10
C ASP A 281 -3.71 40.68 -10.32
N LYS A 282 -2.70 40.48 -11.18
CA LYS A 282 -2.68 41.10 -12.53
C LYS A 282 -1.43 40.76 -13.35
N LYS A 283 -1.71 40.36 -14.59
CA LYS A 283 -1.17 40.85 -15.88
C LYS A 283 0.34 41.01 -16.07
N SER A 284 0.86 40.16 -16.96
CA SER A 284 1.58 40.51 -18.20
C SER A 284 2.06 41.97 -18.32
N PHE A 285 3.38 42.15 -18.31
CA PHE A 285 4.02 43.26 -18.99
C PHE A 285 5.28 42.75 -19.71
N THR A 286 5.22 42.80 -21.02
CA THR A 286 6.35 42.74 -21.94
C THR A 286 7.23 43.96 -21.76
N ASP A 287 8.55 43.83 -21.79
CA ASP A 287 9.34 44.73 -22.63
C ASP A 287 10.69 44.15 -23.09
N LYS A 288 11.04 44.51 -24.31
CA LYS A 288 12.25 44.12 -25.04
C LYS A 288 13.35 45.18 -24.85
N THR A 289 14.57 44.75 -25.17
CA THR A 289 15.73 45.52 -25.70
C THR A 289 16.74 46.11 -24.71
N GLY A 290 18.04 45.95 -25.06
CA GLY A 290 19.14 46.76 -24.51
C GLY A 290 20.52 46.09 -24.45
N LYS A 291 21.30 46.17 -25.54
CA LYS A 291 22.71 45.71 -25.68
C LYS A 291 23.74 46.56 -24.88
N SER A 292 24.78 45.91 -24.34
CA SER A 292 26.24 46.28 -24.29
C SER A 292 26.90 45.52 -23.12
N LYS A 293 28.17 45.09 -23.08
CA LYS A 293 29.37 45.20 -23.91
C LYS A 293 30.43 44.19 -23.38
N LYS A 294 31.40 43.83 -24.22
CA LYS A 294 32.54 42.91 -24.01
C LYS A 294 33.52 43.30 -22.89
N SER A 295 34.14 42.31 -22.23
CA SER A 295 35.61 42.09 -22.03
C SER A 295 35.82 40.90 -21.08
N GLY A 296 36.81 40.01 -21.15
CA GLY A 296 37.94 39.79 -22.05
C GLY A 296 38.65 38.45 -21.71
N LYS A 297 39.32 37.89 -22.72
CA LYS A 297 40.49 36.99 -22.75
C LYS A 297 40.88 36.17 -21.50
N ARG A 298 41.03 34.85 -21.70
CA ARG A 298 42.35 34.15 -21.65
C ARG A 298 42.28 32.72 -22.19
N THR A 299 43.07 32.46 -23.24
CA THR A 299 43.53 31.14 -23.68
C THR A 299 45.05 31.20 -23.87
N SER A 300 45.77 30.20 -23.36
CA SER A 300 47.04 29.64 -23.88
C SER A 300 47.33 28.39 -23.02
N ALA A 301 47.21 27.16 -23.52
CA ALA A 301 48.08 26.46 -24.47
C ALA A 301 49.44 26.06 -23.88
N LYS A 302 49.63 24.75 -23.68
CA LYS A 302 50.51 23.92 -24.51
C LYS A 302 49.91 22.53 -24.62
#